data_AF-A2EZH7-F1
#
_entry.id   AF-A2EZH7-F1
#
_cell.length_a   1.000
_cell.length_b   1.000
_cell.length_c   1.000
_cell.angle_alpha   90.00
_cell.angle_beta   90.00
_cell.angle_gamma   90.00
#
_symmetry.space_group_name_H-M   'P 1'
#
loop_
_entity.id
_entity.type
_entity.pdbx_description
1 polymer ?
#
loop_
_entity_poly.entity_id
_entity_poly.type
_entity_poly.pdbx_seq_one_letter_code
_entity_poly.pdbx_strand_id
1 'polypeptide(L)'
;MSEFKWGPVIKASYVLVPCEVLAAACASAALLGVSLSKTFSIIFGILLIIFTIVFAFTAWKTADDKFMRICSAIAAVLMPIAAIGCFIVDKEFIKTSHPAAKSPLYMFIAAALLIDFTINIIQLINVCSFASIKDRLLSNNRQITALFVLNLVLGLALGLTFGLLDVEDEDTIGSRMAIVTGVFAAVGLLCGFGFAVFNERETQKLQKIGLDPLAPQGVVQHYDEM
;
A
#
# COMPACT_ATOMS: atom_id res chain seq x y z
N MET A 1 -29.26 8.21 -15.88
CA MET A 1 -28.02 7.61 -15.30
C MET A 1 -26.93 7.75 -16.35
N SER A 2 -25.81 8.39 -16.05
CA SER A 2 -24.68 8.46 -16.99
C SER A 2 -24.11 7.05 -17.21
N GLU A 3 -23.90 6.64 -18.45
CA GLU A 3 -23.28 5.35 -18.76
C GLU A 3 -21.89 5.25 -18.12
N PHE A 4 -21.64 4.14 -17.44
CA PHE A 4 -20.36 3.88 -16.80
C PHE A 4 -19.31 3.55 -17.87
N LYS A 5 -18.27 4.37 -17.97
CA LYS A 5 -17.19 4.18 -18.96
C LYS A 5 -16.24 3.07 -18.50
N TRP A 6 -16.28 1.92 -19.17
CA TRP A 6 -15.41 0.76 -18.85
C TRP A 6 -13.98 0.87 -19.37
N GLY A 7 -13.76 1.53 -20.51
CA GLY A 7 -12.42 1.66 -21.10
C GLY A 7 -11.36 2.23 -20.14
N PRO A 8 -11.65 3.31 -19.39
CA PRO A 8 -10.73 3.87 -18.40
C PRO A 8 -10.46 2.93 -17.22
N VAL A 9 -11.48 2.20 -16.76
CA VAL A 9 -11.32 1.18 -15.70
C VAL A 9 -10.32 0.13 -16.14
N ILE A 10 -10.46 -0.37 -17.37
CA ILE A 10 -9.56 -1.39 -17.92
C ILE A 10 -8.11 -0.87 -17.94
N LYS A 11 -7.88 0.38 -18.38
CA LYS A 11 -6.55 1.01 -18.37
C LYS A 11 -5.98 1.16 -16.96
N ALA A 12 -6.79 1.60 -16.01
CA ALA A 12 -6.40 1.74 -14.61
C ALA A 12 -6.05 0.37 -13.99
N SER A 13 -6.85 -0.66 -14.28
CA SER A 13 -6.62 -2.03 -13.81
C SER A 13 -5.30 -2.60 -14.30
N TYR A 14 -4.86 -2.30 -15.54
CA TYR A 14 -3.56 -2.77 -16.04
C TYR A 14 -2.36 -2.26 -15.23
N VAL A 15 -2.50 -1.16 -14.50
CA VAL A 15 -1.45 -0.62 -13.62
C VAL A 15 -1.66 -1.08 -12.18
N LEU A 16 -2.86 -0.87 -11.65
CA LEU A 16 -3.16 -1.11 -10.24
C LEU A 16 -3.14 -2.60 -9.87
N VAL A 17 -3.67 -3.48 -10.72
CA VAL A 17 -3.71 -4.92 -10.40
C VAL A 17 -2.30 -5.50 -10.27
N PRO A 18 -1.38 -5.32 -11.25
CA PRO A 18 -0.01 -5.81 -11.07
C PRO A 18 0.72 -5.19 -9.88
N CYS A 19 0.52 -3.90 -9.62
CA CYS A 19 1.13 -3.22 -8.48
C CYS A 19 0.67 -3.81 -7.14
N GLU A 20 -0.63 -4.04 -6.96
CA GLU A 20 -1.19 -4.60 -5.72
C GLU A 20 -0.80 -6.07 -5.53
N VAL A 21 -0.81 -6.87 -6.61
CA VAL A 21 -0.35 -8.26 -6.57
C VAL A 21 1.14 -8.33 -6.20
N LEU A 22 1.97 -7.47 -6.81
CA LEU A 22 3.40 -7.41 -6.52
C LEU A 22 3.65 -6.95 -5.09
N ALA A 23 2.94 -5.93 -4.61
CA ALA A 23 3.05 -5.45 -3.24
C ALA A 23 2.71 -6.55 -2.23
N ALA A 24 1.60 -7.28 -2.45
CA ALA A 24 1.20 -8.41 -1.61
C ALA A 24 2.23 -9.55 -1.63
N ALA A 25 2.77 -9.89 -2.80
CA ALA A 25 3.78 -10.94 -2.94
C ALA A 25 5.11 -10.54 -2.26
N CYS A 26 5.57 -9.31 -2.46
CA CYS A 26 6.78 -8.78 -1.84
C CYS A 26 6.63 -8.66 -0.32
N ALA A 27 5.50 -8.17 0.19
CA ALA A 27 5.24 -8.10 1.61
C ALA A 27 5.22 -9.49 2.25
N SER A 28 4.57 -10.46 1.60
CA SER A 28 4.56 -11.86 2.05
C SER A 28 5.98 -12.42 2.10
N ALA A 29 6.75 -12.28 1.02
CA ALA A 29 8.13 -12.77 0.94
C ALA A 29 9.06 -12.10 1.97
N ALA A 30 8.87 -10.80 2.23
CA ALA A 30 9.60 -10.06 3.24
C ALA A 30 9.29 -10.58 4.65
N LEU A 31 8.02 -10.83 4.99
CA LEU A 31 7.64 -11.42 6.29
C LEU A 31 8.32 -12.78 6.51
N LEU A 32 8.34 -13.62 5.48
CA LEU A 32 9.03 -14.90 5.51
C LEU A 32 10.56 -14.74 5.67
N GLY A 33 11.15 -13.80 4.93
CA GLY A 33 12.59 -13.51 5.06
C GLY A 33 12.97 -13.07 6.47
N VAL A 34 12.16 -12.16 7.05
CA VAL A 34 12.34 -11.65 8.41
C VAL A 34 12.14 -12.76 9.44
N SER A 35 11.19 -13.69 9.24
CA SER A 35 10.97 -14.80 10.18
C SER A 35 12.05 -15.88 10.11
N LEU A 36 12.63 -16.14 8.95
CA LEU A 36 13.59 -17.24 8.75
C LEU A 36 15.06 -16.85 8.92
N SER A 37 15.41 -15.56 8.93
CA SER A 37 16.81 -15.14 8.98
C SER A 37 17.03 -13.85 9.74
N LYS A 38 17.83 -13.93 10.80
CA LYS A 38 18.28 -12.78 11.59
C LYS A 38 18.97 -11.71 10.74
N THR A 39 19.75 -12.12 9.74
CA THR A 39 20.40 -11.20 8.80
C THR A 39 19.35 -10.43 7.98
N PHE A 40 18.32 -11.11 7.48
CA PHE A 40 17.24 -10.45 6.74
C PHE A 40 16.43 -9.52 7.64
N SER A 41 16.11 -9.95 8.86
CA SER A 41 15.47 -9.11 9.88
C SER A 41 16.25 -7.80 10.11
N ILE A 42 17.57 -7.87 10.30
CA ILE A 42 18.42 -6.68 10.50
C ILE A 42 18.40 -5.78 9.26
N ILE A 43 18.53 -6.34 8.06
CA ILE A 43 18.51 -5.58 6.81
C ILE A 43 17.17 -4.85 6.65
N PHE A 44 16.04 -5.55 6.83
CA PHE A 44 14.71 -4.94 6.76
C PHE A 44 14.47 -3.91 7.86
N GLY A 45 14.95 -4.15 9.08
CA GLY A 45 14.89 -3.18 10.17
C GLY A 45 15.61 -1.88 9.82
N ILE A 46 16.83 -1.96 9.26
CA ILE A 46 17.58 -0.78 8.80
C ILE A 46 16.86 -0.09 7.64
N LEU A 47 16.33 -0.84 6.66
CA LEU A 47 15.56 -0.28 5.55
C LEU A 47 14.33 0.51 6.04
N LEU A 48 13.58 -0.03 7.01
CA LEU A 48 12.42 0.65 7.60
C LEU A 48 12.82 1.92 8.37
N ILE A 49 13.98 1.93 9.02
CA ILE A 49 14.54 3.15 9.64
C ILE A 49 14.86 4.20 8.57
N ILE A 50 15.45 3.81 7.44
CA ILE A 50 15.71 4.73 6.33
C ILE A 50 14.39 5.30 5.81
N PHE A 51 13.37 4.46 5.59
CA PHE A 51 12.04 4.90 5.18
C PHE A 51 11.38 5.83 6.20
N THR A 52 11.61 5.62 7.50
CA THR A 52 11.15 6.54 8.56
C THR A 52 11.66 7.96 8.31
N ILE A 53 12.95 8.11 8.00
CA ILE A 53 13.56 9.42 7.71
C ILE A 53 12.98 10.01 6.43
N VAL A 54 12.83 9.20 5.37
CA VAL A 54 12.25 9.62 4.09
C VAL A 54 10.81 10.11 4.27
N PHE A 55 9.98 9.40 5.01
CA PHE A 55 8.59 9.78 5.24
C PHE A 55 8.46 10.97 6.20
N ALA A 56 9.31 11.08 7.21
CA ALA A 56 9.36 12.26 8.08
C ALA A 56 9.74 13.51 7.27
N PHE A 57 10.73 13.40 6.38
CA PHE A 57 11.13 14.49 5.49
C PHE A 57 10.02 14.84 4.49
N THR A 58 9.39 13.83 3.89
CA THR A 58 8.24 14.02 2.97
C THR A 58 7.07 14.71 3.69
N ALA A 59 6.75 14.31 4.91
CA ALA A 59 5.69 14.94 5.71
C ALA A 59 6.02 16.39 6.08
N TRP A 60 7.30 16.74 6.27
CA TRP A 60 7.70 18.11 6.56
C TRP A 60 7.69 19.00 5.32
N LYS A 61 8.17 18.49 4.18
CA LYS A 61 8.25 19.23 2.91
C LYS A 61 6.88 19.45 2.27
N THR A 62 5.93 18.56 2.49
CA THR A 62 4.59 18.65 1.89
C THR A 62 3.73 19.67 2.64
N ALA A 63 3.82 20.95 2.25
CA ALA A 63 3.08 22.04 2.89
C ALA A 63 1.64 22.18 2.35
N ASP A 64 1.44 21.99 1.05
CA ASP A 64 0.18 22.32 0.38
C ASP A 64 -0.83 21.16 0.39
N ASP A 65 -0.37 19.91 0.37
CA ASP A 65 -1.24 18.72 0.41
C ASP A 65 -1.33 18.15 1.84
N LYS A 66 -2.37 18.59 2.56
CA LYS A 66 -2.68 18.14 3.92
C LYS A 66 -2.83 16.61 4.02
N PHE A 67 -3.31 15.94 2.98
CA PHE A 67 -3.58 14.50 3.04
C PHE A 67 -2.30 13.70 2.86
N MET A 68 -1.51 14.02 1.83
CA MET A 68 -0.20 13.40 1.64
C MET A 68 0.69 13.61 2.86
N ARG A 69 0.60 14.78 3.52
CA ARG A 69 1.27 15.04 4.79
C ARG A 69 0.80 14.11 5.91
N ILE A 70 -0.50 13.90 6.08
CA ILE A 70 -1.05 12.98 7.10
C ILE A 70 -0.63 11.54 6.82
N CYS A 71 -0.79 11.05 5.59
CA CYS A 71 -0.37 9.69 5.20
C CYS A 71 1.13 9.48 5.45
N SER A 72 1.97 10.44 5.06
CA SER A 72 3.42 10.38 5.30
C SER A 72 3.76 10.44 6.79
N ALA A 73 3.01 11.22 7.59
CA ALA A 73 3.19 11.26 9.03
C ALA A 73 2.81 9.94 9.72
N ILE A 74 1.69 9.32 9.31
CA ILE A 74 1.29 7.99 9.79
C ILE A 74 2.38 6.97 9.44
N ALA A 75 2.86 6.97 8.19
CA ALA A 75 3.96 6.12 7.76
C ALA A 75 5.21 6.35 8.61
N ALA A 76 5.62 7.59 8.85
CA ALA A 76 6.77 7.94 9.67
C ALA A 76 6.68 7.45 11.13
N VAL A 77 5.47 7.23 11.66
CA VAL A 77 5.27 6.64 13.00
C VAL A 77 5.20 5.11 12.92
N LEU A 78 4.61 4.55 11.86
CA LEU A 78 4.44 3.11 11.70
C LEU A 78 5.75 2.40 11.36
N MET A 79 6.59 2.98 10.50
CA MET A 79 7.88 2.42 10.10
C MET A 79 8.84 2.10 11.26
N PRO A 80 9.05 2.98 12.26
CA PRO A 80 9.93 2.66 13.38
C PRO A 80 9.33 1.57 14.29
N ILE A 81 8.01 1.51 14.44
CA ILE A 81 7.33 0.42 15.17
C ILE A 81 7.59 -0.91 14.46
N ALA A 82 7.43 -0.95 13.14
CA ALA A 82 7.74 -2.11 12.32
C ALA A 82 9.22 -2.48 12.36
N ALA A 83 10.14 -1.50 12.34
CA ALA A 83 11.58 -1.73 12.44
C ALA A 83 11.98 -2.38 13.77
N ILE A 84 11.43 -1.88 14.89
CA ILE A 84 11.59 -2.50 16.20
C ILE A 84 11.03 -3.93 16.17
N GLY A 85 9.86 -4.12 15.56
CA GLY A 85 9.27 -5.43 15.33
C GLY A 85 10.22 -6.37 14.59
N CYS A 86 10.87 -5.93 13.51
CA CYS A 86 11.85 -6.73 12.79
C CYS A 86 12.98 -7.19 13.73
N PHE A 87 13.58 -6.29 14.52
CA PHE A 87 14.67 -6.66 15.44
C PHE A 87 14.23 -7.60 16.58
N ILE A 88 12.97 -7.53 17.02
CA ILE A 88 12.41 -8.44 18.04
C ILE A 88 12.12 -9.82 17.46
N VAL A 89 11.67 -9.87 16.20
CA VAL A 89 11.39 -11.12 15.47
C VAL A 89 12.72 -11.79 15.12
N ASP A 90 13.30 -12.47 16.10
CA ASP A 90 14.42 -13.40 15.94
C ASP A 90 13.93 -14.86 15.97
N LYS A 91 14.73 -15.78 15.43
CA LYS A 91 14.44 -17.22 15.41
C LYS A 91 14.09 -17.77 16.78
N GLU A 92 14.77 -17.30 17.83
CA GLU A 92 14.51 -17.75 19.20
C GLU A 92 13.16 -17.25 19.71
N PHE A 93 12.81 -15.99 19.43
CA PHE A 93 11.50 -15.43 19.79
C PHE A 93 10.37 -16.17 19.09
N ILE A 94 10.56 -16.50 17.81
CA ILE A 94 9.59 -17.23 17.00
C ILE A 94 9.36 -18.65 17.54
N LYS A 95 10.43 -19.37 17.90
CA LYS A 95 10.35 -20.75 18.40
C LYS A 95 9.72 -20.85 19.80
N THR A 96 9.82 -19.80 20.60
CA THR A 96 9.37 -19.80 22.01
C THR A 96 8.02 -19.10 22.22
N SER A 97 7.60 -18.24 21.31
CA SER A 97 6.40 -17.42 21.49
C SER A 97 5.13 -18.07 20.92
N HIS A 98 4.03 -17.91 21.65
CA HIS A 98 2.71 -18.34 21.17
C HIS A 98 2.29 -17.57 19.90
N PRO A 99 1.59 -18.20 18.92
CA PRO A 99 1.16 -17.54 17.68
C PRO A 99 0.47 -16.19 17.89
N ALA A 100 -0.45 -16.11 18.85
CA ALA A 100 -1.15 -14.88 19.18
C ALA A 100 -0.23 -13.71 19.65
N ALA A 101 0.94 -14.01 20.22
CA ALA A 101 1.88 -12.99 20.68
C ALA A 101 2.78 -12.47 19.54
N LYS A 102 3.07 -13.30 18.53
CA LYS A 102 3.87 -12.89 17.35
C LYS A 102 3.02 -12.22 16.27
N SER A 103 1.74 -12.54 16.15
CA SER A 103 0.85 -11.94 15.14
C SER A 103 0.86 -10.41 15.11
N PRO A 104 0.79 -9.68 16.24
CA PRO A 104 0.80 -8.21 16.22
C PRO A 104 2.08 -7.62 15.61
N LEU A 105 3.24 -8.25 15.82
CA LEU A 105 4.50 -7.79 15.23
C LEU A 105 4.45 -7.94 13.71
N TYR A 106 4.01 -9.10 13.22
CA TYR A 106 3.83 -9.31 11.78
C TYR A 106 2.78 -8.38 11.17
N MET A 107 1.70 -8.05 11.89
CA MET A 107 0.71 -7.07 11.44
C MET A 107 1.34 -5.70 11.20
N PHE A 108 2.14 -5.19 12.13
CA PHE A 108 2.79 -3.89 11.97
C PHE A 108 3.85 -3.90 10.85
N ILE A 109 4.64 -4.96 10.74
CA ILE A 109 5.63 -5.12 9.66
C ILE A 109 4.94 -5.15 8.30
N ALA A 110 3.91 -5.97 8.15
CA ALA A 110 3.16 -6.10 6.90
C ALA A 110 2.44 -4.80 6.49
N ALA A 111 1.80 -4.14 7.46
CA ALA A 111 1.15 -2.85 7.24
C ALA A 111 2.14 -1.76 6.82
N ALA A 112 3.30 -1.69 7.46
CA ALA A 112 4.37 -0.78 7.09
C ALA A 112 4.83 -1.02 5.66
N LEU A 113 5.12 -2.27 5.29
CA LEU A 113 5.57 -2.62 3.94
C LEU A 113 4.53 -2.25 2.87
N LEU A 114 3.24 -2.58 3.06
CA LEU A 114 2.22 -2.24 2.07
C LEU A 114 1.95 -0.73 1.96
N ILE A 115 2.05 0.01 3.07
CA ILE A 115 1.99 1.48 3.04
C ILE A 115 3.19 2.05 2.27
N ASP A 116 4.40 1.54 2.51
CA ASP A 116 5.59 1.94 1.75
C ASP A 116 5.39 1.71 0.25
N PHE A 117 4.96 0.51 -0.13
CA PHE A 117 4.63 0.18 -1.52
C PHE A 117 3.57 1.13 -2.10
N THR A 118 2.52 1.43 -1.34
CA THR A 118 1.46 2.35 -1.77
C THR A 118 2.02 3.73 -2.11
N ILE A 119 2.83 4.30 -1.22
CA ILE A 119 3.40 5.63 -1.44
C ILE A 119 4.39 5.61 -2.61
N ASN A 120 5.21 4.56 -2.72
CA ASN A 120 6.12 4.39 -3.85
C ASN A 120 5.37 4.24 -5.19
N ILE A 121 4.24 3.52 -5.22
CA ILE A 121 3.37 3.40 -6.41
C ILE A 121 2.82 4.78 -6.80
N ILE A 122 2.31 5.55 -5.82
CA ILE A 122 1.79 6.91 -6.07
C ILE A 122 2.90 7.80 -6.67
N GLN A 123 4.10 7.77 -6.08
CA GLN A 123 5.26 8.54 -6.57
C GLN A 123 5.70 8.08 -7.95
N LEU A 124 5.75 6.77 -8.21
CA LEU A 124 6.10 6.21 -9.51
C LEU A 124 5.11 6.66 -10.60
N ILE A 125 3.80 6.60 -10.33
CA ILE A 125 2.77 7.08 -11.25
C ILE A 125 2.94 8.58 -11.53
N ASN A 126 3.25 9.36 -10.51
CA ASN A 126 3.47 10.80 -10.63
C ASN A 126 4.71 11.14 -11.49
N VAL A 127 5.82 10.41 -11.28
CA VAL A 127 7.10 10.61 -11.98
C VAL A 127 7.06 10.10 -13.42
N CYS A 128 6.48 8.92 -13.66
CA CYS A 128 6.50 8.29 -14.98
C CYS A 128 5.67 9.02 -16.04
N SER A 129 4.97 10.10 -15.70
CA SER A 129 4.25 11.00 -16.63
C SER A 129 3.49 10.25 -17.72
N PHE A 130 2.81 9.16 -17.35
CA PHE A 130 1.93 8.43 -18.25
C PHE A 130 0.76 9.34 -18.59
N ALA A 131 0.90 10.21 -19.60
CA ALA A 131 -0.03 11.31 -19.87
C ALA A 131 -1.49 10.84 -20.02
N SER A 132 -1.74 9.61 -20.49
CA SER A 132 -3.10 9.06 -20.59
C SER A 132 -3.67 8.50 -19.27
N ILE A 133 -2.84 8.19 -18.28
CA ILE A 133 -3.21 7.46 -17.05
C ILE A 133 -3.08 8.38 -15.83
N LYS A 134 -2.03 9.20 -15.77
CA LYS A 134 -1.71 10.15 -14.71
C LYS A 134 -2.86 11.13 -14.44
N ASP A 135 -3.54 11.59 -15.48
CA ASP A 135 -4.62 12.57 -15.33
C ASP A 135 -5.93 11.96 -14.76
N ARG A 136 -6.02 10.62 -14.66
CA ARG A 136 -7.23 9.94 -14.16
C ARG A 136 -7.02 9.05 -12.95
N LEU A 137 -5.79 8.61 -12.68
CA LEU A 137 -5.46 7.81 -11.50
C LEU A 137 -5.05 8.72 -10.35
N LEU A 138 -5.65 8.53 -9.17
CA LEU A 138 -5.25 9.24 -7.96
C LEU A 138 -5.33 10.78 -8.10
N SER A 139 -6.28 11.26 -8.90
CA SER A 139 -6.51 12.68 -9.18
C SER A 139 -7.09 13.45 -8.00
N ASN A 140 -7.53 12.76 -6.94
CA ASN A 140 -8.07 13.38 -5.73
C ASN A 140 -7.57 12.67 -4.47
N ASN A 141 -7.37 13.45 -3.41
CA ASN A 141 -7.06 13.03 -2.04
C ASN A 141 -7.94 11.89 -1.53
N ARG A 142 -9.21 11.83 -1.94
CA ARG A 142 -10.10 10.73 -1.56
C ARG A 142 -9.68 9.38 -2.16
N GLN A 143 -9.19 9.37 -3.39
CA GLN A 143 -8.69 8.14 -4.03
C GLN A 143 -7.40 7.69 -3.35
N ILE A 144 -6.47 8.62 -3.09
CA ILE A 144 -5.23 8.34 -2.37
C ILE A 144 -5.52 7.78 -0.96
N THR A 145 -6.43 8.42 -0.22
CA THR A 145 -6.82 7.98 1.12
C THR A 145 -7.44 6.59 1.09
N ALA A 146 -8.31 6.31 0.11
CA ALA A 146 -8.93 5.00 -0.03
C ALA A 146 -7.89 3.91 -0.33
N LEU A 147 -6.90 4.18 -1.19
CA LEU A 147 -5.81 3.23 -1.48
C LEU A 147 -4.95 2.99 -0.24
N PHE A 148 -4.61 4.05 0.49
CA PHE A 148 -3.83 3.96 1.73
C PHE A 148 -4.55 3.13 2.79
N VAL A 149 -5.84 3.40 3.04
CA VAL A 149 -6.63 2.64 4.02
C VAL A 149 -6.81 1.18 3.58
N LEU A 150 -7.03 0.94 2.29
CA LEU A 150 -7.12 -0.40 1.73
C LEU A 150 -5.83 -1.21 2.00
N ASN A 151 -4.68 -0.63 1.68
CA ASN A 151 -3.39 -1.28 1.89
C ASN A 151 -3.00 -1.44 3.37
N LEU A 152 -3.40 -0.49 4.23
CA LEU A 152 -3.27 -0.64 5.67
C LEU A 152 -4.07 -1.86 6.17
N VAL A 153 -5.35 -1.97 5.80
CA VAL A 153 -6.20 -3.11 6.20
C VAL A 153 -5.66 -4.42 5.63
N LEU A 154 -5.25 -4.43 4.36
CA LEU A 154 -4.68 -5.60 3.72
C LEU A 154 -3.39 -6.06 4.40
N GLY A 155 -2.55 -5.11 4.81
CA GLY A 155 -1.29 -5.41 5.51
C GLY A 155 -1.52 -5.97 6.90
N LEU A 156 -2.46 -5.39 7.65
CA LEU A 156 -2.87 -5.94 8.95
C LEU A 156 -3.43 -7.36 8.80
N ALA A 157 -4.29 -7.61 7.80
CA ALA A 157 -4.83 -8.93 7.53
C ALA A 157 -3.74 -9.94 7.12
N LEU A 158 -2.78 -9.52 6.29
CA LEU A 158 -1.64 -10.33 5.85
C LEU A 158 -0.78 -10.73 7.05
N GLY A 159 -0.33 -9.77 7.85
CA GLY A 159 0.51 -10.05 9.00
C GLY A 159 -0.20 -10.88 10.07
N LEU A 160 -1.50 -10.67 10.28
CA LEU A 160 -2.30 -11.49 11.19
C LEU A 160 -2.38 -12.94 10.69
N THR A 161 -2.71 -13.13 9.42
CA THR A 161 -2.82 -14.47 8.81
C THR A 161 -1.48 -15.19 8.82
N PHE A 162 -0.39 -14.49 8.49
CA PHE A 162 0.97 -15.01 8.53
C PHE A 162 1.34 -15.49 9.95
N GLY A 163 1.14 -14.64 10.96
CA GLY A 163 1.49 -14.99 12.34
C GLY A 163 0.62 -16.10 12.95
N LEU A 164 -0.65 -16.21 12.55
CA LEU A 164 -1.55 -17.26 13.04
C LEU A 164 -1.32 -18.62 12.38
N LEU A 165 -0.91 -18.65 11.11
CA LEU A 165 -0.67 -19.89 10.36
C LEU A 165 0.69 -20.53 10.65
N ASP A 166 1.56 -19.85 11.41
CA ASP A 166 2.89 -20.33 11.74
C ASP A 166 3.65 -20.79 10.48
N VAL A 167 3.75 -19.88 9.52
CA VAL A 167 4.23 -20.16 8.15
C VAL A 167 5.74 -20.45 8.14
N GLU A 168 6.44 -19.99 9.16
CA GLU A 168 7.87 -20.18 9.42
C GLU A 168 8.26 -21.60 9.88
N ASP A 169 7.30 -22.48 10.15
CA ASP A 169 7.55 -23.81 10.69
C ASP A 169 8.25 -24.74 9.68
N GLU A 170 9.44 -25.26 10.06
CA GLU A 170 10.46 -25.86 9.17
C GLU A 170 9.92 -26.99 8.28
N ASP A 171 8.94 -27.75 8.78
CA ASP A 171 8.37 -28.91 8.07
C ASP A 171 7.38 -28.54 6.95
N THR A 172 6.81 -27.32 6.98
CA THR A 172 5.71 -26.93 6.08
C THR A 172 5.85 -25.55 5.42
N ILE A 173 7.04 -24.93 5.54
CA ILE A 173 7.34 -23.59 5.02
C ILE A 173 6.84 -23.42 3.57
N GLY A 174 7.24 -24.33 2.67
CA GLY A 174 6.97 -24.19 1.24
C GLY A 174 5.48 -24.19 0.88
N SER A 175 4.70 -25.10 1.47
CA SER A 175 3.28 -25.26 1.14
C SER A 175 2.42 -24.18 1.80
N ARG A 176 2.66 -23.86 3.09
CA ARG A 176 1.91 -22.79 3.79
C ARG A 176 2.20 -21.43 3.18
N MET A 177 3.45 -21.16 2.84
CA MET A 177 3.82 -19.89 2.23
C MET A 177 3.22 -19.70 0.83
N ALA A 178 3.19 -20.77 0.03
CA ALA A 178 2.55 -20.73 -1.28
C ALA A 178 1.04 -20.43 -1.16
N ILE A 179 0.37 -20.99 -0.15
CA ILE A 179 -1.04 -20.71 0.14
C ILE A 179 -1.22 -19.24 0.55
N VAL A 180 -0.45 -18.74 1.53
CA VAL A 180 -0.57 -17.35 1.99
C VAL A 180 -0.31 -16.38 0.85
N THR A 181 0.78 -16.56 0.10
CA THR A 181 1.12 -15.71 -1.03
C THR A 181 0.07 -15.78 -2.12
N GLY A 182 -0.43 -16.99 -2.45
CA GLY A 182 -1.47 -17.17 -3.46
C GLY A 182 -2.80 -16.53 -3.08
N VAL A 183 -3.23 -16.67 -1.83
CA VAL A 183 -4.45 -16.05 -1.31
C VAL A 183 -4.33 -14.53 -1.33
N PHE A 184 -3.24 -13.97 -0.82
CA PHE A 184 -3.06 -12.52 -0.78
C PHE A 184 -2.78 -11.92 -2.17
N ALA A 185 -2.19 -12.66 -3.10
CA ALA A 185 -2.13 -12.27 -4.51
C ALA A 185 -3.54 -12.22 -5.14
N ALA A 186 -4.40 -13.21 -4.87
CA ALA A 186 -5.78 -13.19 -5.34
C ALA A 186 -6.58 -12.03 -4.72
N VAL A 187 -6.40 -11.77 -3.42
CA VAL A 187 -6.99 -10.60 -2.75
C VAL A 187 -6.46 -9.31 -3.36
N GLY A 188 -5.15 -9.18 -3.60
CA GLY A 188 -4.53 -8.03 -4.27
C GLY A 188 -5.11 -7.79 -5.67
N LEU A 189 -5.38 -8.86 -6.43
CA LEU A 189 -6.05 -8.75 -7.73
C LEU A 189 -7.46 -8.15 -7.60
N LEU A 190 -8.26 -8.67 -6.67
CA LEU A 190 -9.62 -8.18 -6.43
C LEU A 190 -9.61 -6.74 -5.91
N CYS A 191 -8.70 -6.42 -4.99
CA CYS A 191 -8.50 -5.09 -4.43
C CYS A 191 -8.06 -4.09 -5.50
N GLY A 192 -7.08 -4.43 -6.34
CA GLY A 192 -6.62 -3.58 -7.44
C GLY A 192 -7.71 -3.30 -8.46
N PHE A 193 -8.48 -4.33 -8.86
CA PHE A 193 -9.62 -4.14 -9.77
C PHE A 193 -10.74 -3.32 -9.13
N GLY A 194 -11.12 -3.65 -7.89
CA GLY A 194 -12.14 -2.92 -7.13
C GLY A 194 -11.75 -1.45 -6.94
N PHE A 195 -10.48 -1.19 -6.66
CA PHE A 195 -9.94 0.16 -6.54
C PHE A 195 -9.94 0.89 -7.90
N ALA A 196 -9.63 0.24 -9.01
CA ALA A 196 -9.74 0.83 -10.35
C ALA A 196 -11.19 1.26 -10.68
N VAL A 197 -12.18 0.43 -10.32
CA VAL A 197 -13.61 0.78 -10.45
C VAL A 197 -13.98 1.96 -9.55
N PHE A 198 -13.54 1.94 -8.30
CA PHE A 198 -13.77 3.05 -7.35
C PHE A 198 -13.13 4.35 -7.84
N ASN A 199 -11.90 4.29 -8.33
CA ASN A 199 -11.15 5.42 -8.87
C ASN A 199 -11.92 6.07 -10.02
N GLU A 200 -12.37 5.31 -11.01
CA GLU A 200 -13.14 5.86 -12.15
C GLU A 200 -14.49 6.44 -11.70
N ARG A 201 -15.17 5.82 -10.72
CA ARG A 201 -16.42 6.37 -10.17
C ARG A 201 -16.20 7.74 -9.54
N GLU A 202 -15.12 7.92 -8.80
CA GLU A 202 -14.79 9.22 -8.20
C GLU A 202 -14.36 10.24 -9.27
N THR A 203 -13.59 9.84 -10.27
CA THR A 203 -13.21 10.71 -11.40
C THR A 203 -14.45 11.18 -12.17
N GLN A 204 -15.42 10.31 -12.45
CA GLN A 204 -16.67 10.70 -13.11
C GLN A 204 -17.53 11.65 -12.26
N LYS A 205 -17.49 11.54 -10.92
CA LYS A 205 -18.18 12.51 -10.05
C LYS A 205 -17.55 13.89 -10.14
N LEU A 206 -16.21 13.97 -10.19
CA LEU A 206 -15.48 15.23 -10.37
C LEU A 206 -15.81 15.90 -11.72
N GLN A 207 -15.88 15.12 -12.79
CA GLN A 207 -16.27 15.62 -14.11
C GLN A 207 -17.69 16.20 -14.13
N LYS A 208 -18.63 15.62 -13.37
CA LYS A 208 -20.01 16.12 -13.28
C LYS A 208 -20.14 17.47 -12.58
N ILE A 209 -19.20 17.79 -11.69
CA ILE A 209 -19.18 19.06 -10.97
C ILE A 209 -18.29 20.11 -11.66
N GLY A 210 -17.90 19.88 -12.92
CA GLY A 210 -17.08 20.80 -13.71
C GLY A 210 -15.59 20.81 -13.34
N LEU A 211 -15.17 19.99 -12.37
CA LEU A 211 -13.78 19.81 -11.97
C LEU A 211 -13.18 18.67 -12.79
N ASP A 212 -13.08 18.85 -14.11
CA ASP A 212 -12.45 17.85 -14.97
C ASP A 212 -10.92 17.95 -14.86
N PRO A 213 -10.23 16.95 -14.27
CA PRO A 213 -8.76 16.94 -14.20
C PRO A 213 -8.10 16.84 -15.58
N LEU A 214 -8.87 16.54 -16.64
CA LEU A 214 -8.42 16.48 -18.03
C LEU A 214 -8.65 17.79 -18.81
N ALA A 215 -9.32 18.78 -18.21
CA ALA A 215 -9.51 20.06 -18.89
C ALA A 215 -8.14 20.76 -19.09
N PRO A 216 -7.84 21.31 -20.27
CA PRO A 216 -6.64 22.10 -20.46
C PRO A 216 -6.60 23.22 -19.42
N GLN A 217 -5.48 23.38 -18.71
CA GLN A 217 -5.27 24.40 -17.66
C GLN A 217 -5.42 25.87 -18.14
N GLY A 218 -5.92 26.11 -19.36
CA GLY A 218 -6.27 27.43 -19.89
C GLY A 218 -7.74 27.81 -19.78
N VAL A 219 -8.63 26.93 -19.28
CA VAL A 219 -10.05 27.28 -19.05
C VAL A 219 -10.28 27.48 -17.55
N VAL A 220 -9.80 28.61 -17.03
CA VAL A 220 -10.26 29.13 -15.74
C VAL A 220 -11.73 29.48 -15.92
N GLN A 221 -12.65 28.58 -15.58
CA GLN A 221 -14.02 28.98 -15.32
C GLN A 221 -14.00 29.77 -14.00
N HIS A 222 -14.22 31.08 -14.11
CA HIS A 222 -14.56 31.95 -13.00
C HIS A 222 -15.73 31.32 -12.23
N TYR A 223 -15.45 30.81 -11.03
CA TYR A 223 -16.46 30.37 -10.06
C TYR A 223 -16.41 31.23 -8.79
N ASP A 224 -16.00 32.49 -8.93
CA ASP A 224 -16.24 33.52 -7.91
C ASP A 224 -17.58 34.16 -8.23
N GLU A 225 -18.68 33.46 -7.97
CA GLU A 225 -20.05 34.00 -7.80
C GLU A 225 -21.02 32.83 -7.55
N MET A 226 -20.97 32.24 -6.35
CA MET A 226 -22.10 31.54 -5.72
C MET A 226 -21.86 31.31 -4.23
#